data_AF-A0A061I324-F1
#
_entry.id   AF-A0A061I324-F1
#
_cell.length_a   1.000
_cell.length_b   1.000
_cell.length_c   1.000
_cell.angle_alpha   90.00
_cell.angle_beta   90.00
_cell.angle_gamma   90.00
#
_symmetry.space_group_name_H-M   'P 1'
#
loop_
_entity.id
_entity.type
_entity.pdbx_description
1 polymer ?
#
loop_
_entity_poly.entity_id
_entity_poly.type
_entity_poly.pdbx_seq_one_letter_code
_entity_poly.pdbx_strand_id
1 'polypeptide(L)'
;MNAPPAFESFLLFEGEKNQLLKDPQVLFAGYKVPHPLEHKIIIRVQTTPDYSPQEAFTNAITDLISELSLLEERFRVAIKDKQEGIE
;
A
#
# COMPACT_ATOMS: atom_id res chain seq x y z
N MET A 1 -16.92 -12.39 -6.33
CA MET A 1 -17.49 -11.04 -6.52
C MET A 1 -16.32 -10.12 -6.82
N ASN A 2 -16.20 -9.59 -8.03
CA ASN A 2 -15.18 -8.60 -8.34
C ASN A 2 -15.59 -7.30 -7.66
N ALA A 3 -14.68 -6.70 -6.89
CA ALA A 3 -14.96 -5.41 -6.29
C ALA A 3 -15.15 -4.35 -7.39
N PRO A 4 -15.96 -3.31 -7.17
CA PRO A 4 -16.04 -2.19 -8.11
C PRO A 4 -14.63 -1.64 -8.36
N PRO A 5 -14.24 -1.29 -9.60
CA PRO A 5 -12.88 -0.82 -9.88
C PRO A 5 -12.46 0.42 -9.04
N ALA A 6 -13.44 1.24 -8.63
CA ALA A 6 -13.22 2.37 -7.72
C ALA A 6 -12.82 1.95 -6.30
N PHE A 7 -13.25 0.76 -5.84
CA PHE A 7 -12.92 0.19 -4.54
C PHE A 7 -11.49 -0.37 -4.51
N GLU A 8 -11.06 -1.03 -5.58
CA GLU A 8 -9.67 -1.53 -5.70
C GLU A 8 -8.67 -0.38 -5.71
N SER A 9 -8.99 0.65 -6.48
CA SER A 9 -8.28 1.92 -6.52
C SER A 9 -8.14 2.54 -5.13
N PHE A 10 -9.26 2.69 -4.41
CA PHE A 10 -9.27 3.29 -3.08
C PHE A 10 -8.36 2.54 -2.10
N LEU A 11 -8.48 1.20 -2.04
CA LEU A 11 -7.71 0.39 -1.09
C LEU A 11 -6.21 0.41 -1.39
N LEU A 12 -5.83 0.33 -2.66
CA LEU A 12 -4.41 0.33 -3.06
C LEU A 12 -3.73 1.64 -2.66
N PHE A 13 -4.35 2.79 -2.99
CA PHE A 13 -3.75 4.09 -2.75
C PHE A 13 -3.83 4.56 -1.29
N GLU A 14 -4.80 4.09 -0.50
CA GLU A 14 -4.77 4.30 0.95
C GLU A 14 -3.56 3.61 1.59
N GLY A 15 -3.27 2.36 1.20
CA GLY A 15 -2.10 1.62 1.68
C GLY A 15 -0.79 2.37 1.37
N GLU A 16 -0.62 2.76 0.11
CA GLU A 16 0.57 3.50 -0.33
C GLU A 16 0.69 4.89 0.31
N LYS A 17 -0.40 5.65 0.43
CA LYS A 17 -0.41 6.94 1.12
C LYS A 17 0.10 6.78 2.55
N ASN A 18 -0.38 5.77 3.26
CA ASN A 18 0.01 5.53 4.64
C ASN A 18 1.47 5.11 4.74
N GLN A 19 2.00 4.34 3.76
CA GLN A 19 3.41 3.97 3.72
C GLN A 19 4.31 5.16 3.40
N LEU A 20 3.93 6.01 2.43
CA LEU A 20 4.66 7.23 2.08
C LEU A 20 4.76 8.21 3.24
N LEU A 21 3.69 8.35 4.03
CA LEU A 21 3.70 9.22 5.21
C LEU A 21 4.56 8.70 6.37
N LYS A 22 5.04 7.44 6.32
CA LYS A 22 6.02 6.92 7.29
C LYS A 22 7.44 7.39 6.97
N ASP A 23 7.74 7.76 5.72
CA ASP A 23 9.06 8.23 5.32
C ASP A 23 9.23 9.72 5.73
N PRO A 24 10.21 10.06 6.59
CA PRO A 24 10.44 11.45 7.01
C PRO A 24 10.86 12.38 5.86
N GLN A 25 11.31 11.84 4.73
CA GLN A 25 11.67 12.62 3.54
C GLN A 25 10.45 13.00 2.68
N VAL A 26 9.26 12.44 2.98
CA VAL A 26 8.01 12.78 2.31
C VAL A 26 7.29 13.89 3.08
N LEU A 27 7.20 15.06 2.47
CA LEU A 27 6.54 16.25 3.02
C LEU A 27 5.02 16.23 2.80
N PHE A 28 4.57 15.60 1.72
CA PHE A 28 3.15 15.50 1.38
C PHE A 28 2.89 14.25 0.54
N ALA A 29 1.83 13.52 0.88
CA ALA A 29 1.29 12.45 0.04
C ALA A 29 -0.24 12.49 0.09
N GLY A 30 -0.87 12.55 -1.06
CA GLY A 30 -2.33 12.51 -1.18
C GLY A 30 -2.77 11.99 -2.52
N TYR A 31 -3.97 11.42 -2.57
CA TYR A 31 -4.61 10.99 -3.81
C TYR A 31 -6.01 11.59 -3.88
N LYS A 32 -6.52 11.75 -5.11
CA LYS A 32 -7.92 12.06 -5.34
C LYS A 32 -8.44 11.29 -6.54
N VAL A 33 -9.69 10.85 -6.44
CA VAL A 33 -10.46 10.31 -7.56
C VAL A 33 -11.30 11.46 -8.11
N PRO A 34 -11.00 11.99 -9.31
CA PRO A 34 -11.72 13.13 -9.87
C PRO A 34 -13.19 12.80 -10.13
N HIS A 35 -13.50 11.54 -10.48
CA HIS A 35 -14.87 11.09 -10.67
C HIS A 35 -14.98 9.57 -10.45
N PRO A 36 -15.98 9.08 -9.70
CA PRO A 36 -16.12 7.64 -9.39
C PRO A 36 -16.33 6.73 -10.60
N LEU A 37 -16.86 7.27 -11.70
CA LEU A 37 -17.08 6.54 -12.97
C LEU A 37 -15.83 6.53 -13.89
N GLU A 38 -14.80 7.32 -13.58
CA GLU A 38 -13.55 7.30 -14.33
C GLU A 38 -12.49 6.50 -13.58
N HIS A 39 -11.84 5.56 -14.29
CA HIS A 39 -10.71 4.78 -13.77
C HIS A 39 -9.41 5.60 -13.83
N LYS A 40 -9.42 6.80 -13.27
CA LYS A 40 -8.27 7.70 -13.21
C LYS A 40 -8.10 8.20 -11.79
N ILE A 41 -6.86 8.27 -11.34
CA ILE A 41 -6.51 8.68 -9.99
C ILE A 41 -5.33 9.63 -10.11
N ILE A 42 -5.38 10.70 -9.33
CA ILE A 42 -4.32 11.70 -9.31
C ILE A 42 -3.65 11.60 -7.96
N ILE A 43 -2.37 11.23 -7.98
CA ILE A 43 -1.52 11.14 -6.79
C ILE A 43 -0.58 12.34 -6.82
N ARG A 44 -0.43 12.98 -5.67
CA ARG A 44 0.52 14.06 -5.47
C ARG A 44 1.44 13.70 -4.31
N VAL A 45 2.71 13.59 -4.62
CA VAL A 45 3.79 13.35 -3.66
C VAL A 45 4.73 14.55 -3.70
N GLN A 46 5.15 15.01 -2.53
CA GLN A 46 6.17 16.03 -2.36
C GLN A 46 7.21 15.49 -1.39
N THR A 47 8.45 15.47 -1.82
CA THR A 47 9.62 15.05 -1.02
C THR A 47 10.53 16.23 -0.72
N THR A 48 11.53 16.00 0.10
CA THR A 48 12.68 16.89 0.26
C THR A 48 13.48 16.98 -1.06
N PRO A 49 14.18 18.10 -1.31
CA PRO A 49 14.85 18.34 -2.59
C PRO A 49 16.03 17.40 -2.89
N ASP A 50 16.54 16.71 -1.88
CA ASP A 50 17.58 15.68 -1.95
C ASP A 50 17.04 14.28 -2.28
N TYR A 51 15.71 14.10 -2.32
CA TYR A 51 15.08 12.80 -2.55
C TYR A 51 14.04 12.86 -3.66
N SER A 52 14.11 11.90 -4.58
CA SER A 52 13.22 11.86 -5.74
C SER A 52 11.83 11.31 -5.37
N PRO A 53 10.73 12.01 -5.70
CA PRO A 53 9.37 11.51 -5.43
C PRO A 53 9.09 10.14 -6.06
N GLN A 54 9.71 9.85 -7.22
CA GLN A 54 9.57 8.58 -7.92
C GLN A 54 10.23 7.43 -7.15
N GLU A 55 11.38 7.69 -6.53
CA GLU A 55 12.09 6.72 -5.70
C GLU A 55 11.33 6.48 -4.40
N ALA A 56 10.83 7.55 -3.75
CA ALA A 56 9.94 7.47 -2.59
C ALA A 56 8.75 6.54 -2.85
N PHE A 57 8.12 6.70 -4.01
CA PHE A 57 6.98 5.89 -4.42
C PHE A 57 7.35 4.43 -4.63
N THR A 58 8.44 4.16 -5.34
CA THR A 58 8.91 2.78 -5.60
C THR A 58 9.31 2.06 -4.32
N ASN A 59 9.96 2.77 -3.40
CA ASN A 59 10.36 2.24 -2.09
C ASN A 59 9.13 1.91 -1.24
N ALA A 60 8.16 2.81 -1.17
CA ALA A 60 6.91 2.58 -0.44
C ALA A 60 6.16 1.33 -0.94
N ILE A 61 6.10 1.11 -2.26
CA ILE A 61 5.49 -0.10 -2.85
C ILE A 61 6.24 -1.36 -2.42
N THR A 62 7.57 -1.33 -2.53
CA THR A 62 8.43 -2.48 -2.23
C THR A 62 8.31 -2.87 -0.76
N ASP A 63 8.26 -1.89 0.13
CA ASP A 63 8.07 -2.11 1.56
C ASP A 63 6.70 -2.71 1.86
N LEU A 64 5.64 -2.20 1.22
CA LEU A 64 4.28 -2.72 1.39
C LEU A 64 4.17 -4.18 0.94
N ILE A 65 4.77 -4.52 -0.20
CA ILE A 65 4.83 -5.90 -0.70
C ILE A 65 5.57 -6.80 0.29
N SER A 66 6.67 -6.31 0.86
CA SER A 66 7.47 -7.06 1.83
C SER A 66 6.70 -7.29 3.14
N GLU A 67 5.96 -6.29 3.61
CA GLU A 67 5.10 -6.39 4.81
C GLU A 67 3.97 -7.41 4.61
N LEU A 68 3.31 -7.39 3.45
CA LEU A 68 2.27 -8.37 3.11
C LEU A 68 2.83 -9.79 2.96
N SER A 69 4.02 -9.94 2.37
CA SER A 69 4.67 -11.25 2.24
C SER A 69 5.01 -11.85 3.61
N LEU A 70 5.54 -11.04 4.53
CA LEU A 70 5.83 -11.46 5.90
C LEU A 70 4.55 -11.83 6.66
N LEU A 71 3.47 -11.06 6.46
CA LEU A 71 2.18 -11.36 7.05
C LEU A 71 1.64 -12.71 6.54
N GLU A 72 1.70 -12.96 5.23
CA GLU A 72 1.26 -14.22 4.64
C GLU A 72 2.03 -15.41 5.21
N GLU A 73 3.35 -15.29 5.32
CA GLU A 73 4.21 -16.34 5.86
C GLU A 73 3.85 -16.64 7.33
N ARG A 74 3.78 -15.60 8.18
CA ARG A 74 3.41 -15.76 9.60
C ARG A 74 2.01 -16.32 9.77
N PHE A 75 1.07 -15.88 8.94
CA PHE A 75 -0.30 -16.38 8.95
C PHE A 75 -0.32 -17.87 8.58
N ARG A 76 0.43 -18.28 7.55
CA ARG A 76 0.53 -19.68 7.14
C ARG A 76 1.14 -20.57 8.22
N VAL A 77 2.18 -20.10 8.92
CA VAL A 77 2.77 -20.82 10.07
C VAL A 77 1.75 -20.96 11.20
N ALA A 78 1.09 -19.86 11.61
CA ALA A 78 0.09 -19.89 12.68
C ALA A 78 -1.11 -20.82 12.37
N ILE A 79 -1.52 -20.91 11.10
CA ILE A 79 -2.56 -21.84 10.68
C ILE A 79 -2.10 -23.29 10.78
N LYS A 80 -0.84 -23.60 10.41
CA LYS A 80 -0.27 -24.94 10.55
C LYS A 80 -0.16 -25.35 12.02
N ASP A 81 0.40 -24.48 12.87
CA ASP A 81 0.54 -24.75 14.30
C ASP A 81 -0.82 -25.05 14.97
N LYS A 82 -1.87 -24.34 14.55
CA LYS A 82 -3.23 -24.57 15.04
C LYS A 82 -3.85 -25.86 14.51
N GLN A 83 -3.49 -26.33 13.32
CA GLN A 83 -3.97 -27.60 12.77
C GLN A 83 -3.30 -28.81 13.46
N GLU A 84 -2.02 -28.70 13.82
CA GLU A 84 -1.28 -29.75 14.52
C GLU A 84 -1.65 -29.85 16.01
N GLY A 85 -2.03 -28.75 16.66
CA GLY A 85 -2.48 -28.75 18.06
C GLY A 85 -3.91 -29.25 18.32
N ILE A 86 -4.58 -29.83 17.33
CA ILE A 86 -5.94 -30.41 17.44
C ILE A 86 -5.90 -31.96 17.51
N GLU A 87 -4.73 -32.59 17.37
CA GLU A 87 -4.52 -34.02 17.68
C GLU A 87 -4.16 -34.27 19.15
#